data_AF-A0A922D1L0-F1
#
_entry.id   AF-A0A922D1L0-F1
#
_cell.length_a   1.000
_cell.length_b   1.000
_cell.length_c   1.000
_cell.angle_alpha   90.00
_cell.angle_beta   90.00
_cell.angle_gamma   90.00
#
_symmetry.space_group_name_H-M   'P 1'
#
loop_
_entity.id
_entity.type
_entity.pdbx_description
1 polymer ?
#
loop_
_entity_poly.entity_id
_entity_poly.type
_entity_poly.pdbx_seq_one_letter_code
_entity_poly.pdbx_strand_id
1 'polypeptide(L)'
;MLNLSNRGCPLGVSRVTSSVYVCGAHALPGAVKALHPRLIVSAAPELPPPPEDYVPRHFVPLLDTPNSDIYPFMERVADLINEVVANGEVVLVHCVAGVSRSVTLCLAYLVKWQKMTLRDAYHHMKQRRYEIQ
;
A
#
# COMPACT_ATOMS: atom_id res chain seq x y z
N MET A 1 -13.45 -21.55 -1.43
CA MET A 1 -12.62 -21.05 -0.32
C MET A 1 -11.17 -21.07 -0.75
N LEU A 2 -10.60 -19.94 -1.17
CA LEU A 2 -9.17 -19.86 -1.52
C LEU A 2 -8.36 -19.52 -0.27
N ASN A 3 -7.51 -20.45 0.12
CA ASN A 3 -6.68 -20.39 1.32
C ASN A 3 -5.47 -19.49 1.04
N LEU A 4 -5.52 -18.24 1.51
CA LEU A 4 -4.55 -17.16 1.23
C LEU A 4 -3.28 -17.22 2.10
N SER A 5 -2.87 -18.40 2.58
CA SER A 5 -1.91 -18.46 3.68
C SER A 5 -0.43 -18.54 3.33
N ASN A 6 0.03 -18.92 2.12
CA ASN A 6 1.50 -19.05 1.98
C ASN A 6 2.19 -19.13 0.60
N ARG A 7 1.67 -18.53 -0.47
CA ARG A 7 2.47 -18.31 -1.70
C ARG A 7 2.10 -16.93 -2.26
N GLY A 8 3.11 -16.16 -2.69
CA GLY A 8 2.92 -14.80 -3.23
C GLY A 8 1.68 -14.74 -4.11
N CYS A 9 0.83 -13.74 -3.88
CA CYS A 9 -0.42 -13.61 -4.61
C CYS A 9 -0.09 -13.58 -6.12
N PRO A 10 -0.73 -14.41 -6.96
CA PRO A 10 -0.45 -14.49 -8.40
C PRO A 10 -0.74 -13.18 -9.16
N LEU A 11 -1.18 -12.12 -8.47
CA LEU A 11 -1.50 -10.81 -9.00
C LEU A 11 -0.44 -9.74 -8.70
N GLY A 12 0.69 -10.06 -8.04
CA GLY A 12 1.69 -9.05 -7.64
C GLY A 12 1.27 -8.15 -6.47
N VAL A 13 0.20 -8.56 -5.77
CA VAL A 13 -0.38 -7.87 -4.61
C VAL A 13 0.01 -8.58 -3.31
N SER A 14 0.46 -7.84 -2.30
CA SER A 14 0.75 -8.39 -0.97
C SER A 14 -0.25 -7.85 0.04
N ARG A 15 -0.88 -8.75 0.81
CA ARG A 15 -1.74 -8.36 1.92
C ARG A 15 -0.90 -7.93 3.12
N VAL A 16 -1.07 -6.70 3.60
CA VAL A 16 -0.37 -6.12 4.75
C VAL A 16 -1.10 -6.44 6.04
N THR A 17 -2.39 -6.09 6.14
CA THR A 17 -3.30 -6.44 7.25
C THR A 17 -4.56 -7.10 6.70
N SER A 18 -5.62 -7.31 7.50
CA SER A 18 -6.90 -7.82 6.98
C SER A 18 -7.49 -6.97 5.86
N SER A 19 -7.25 -5.65 5.88
CA SER A 19 -7.91 -4.69 4.99
C SER A 19 -6.93 -3.78 4.23
N VAL A 20 -5.62 -3.90 4.45
CA VAL A 20 -4.60 -3.09 3.75
C VAL A 20 -3.77 -3.98 2.83
N TYR A 21 -3.61 -3.55 1.57
CA TYR A 21 -2.87 -4.26 0.53
C TYR A 21 -1.85 -3.34 -0.13
N VAL A 22 -0.74 -3.91 -0.60
CA VAL A 22 0.29 -3.21 -1.38
C VAL A 22 0.50 -3.87 -2.73
N CYS A 23 0.71 -3.09 -3.79
CA CYS A 23 1.04 -3.63 -5.11
C CYS A 23 1.95 -2.70 -5.93
N GLY A 24 2.52 -3.22 -7.00
CA GLY A 24 3.17 -2.43 -8.05
C GLY A 24 2.18 -2.02 -9.13
N ALA A 25 2.58 -1.08 -10.01
CA ALA A 25 1.70 -0.53 -11.04
C ALA A 25 1.14 -1.59 -12.00
N HIS A 26 1.93 -2.59 -12.37
CA HIS A 26 1.49 -3.70 -13.25
C HIS A 26 0.31 -4.49 -12.67
N ALA A 27 0.23 -4.57 -11.35
CA ALA A 27 -0.78 -5.32 -10.61
C ALA A 27 -2.05 -4.51 -10.36
N LEU A 28 -1.97 -3.18 -10.48
CA LEU A 28 -3.03 -2.25 -10.05
C LEU A 28 -4.40 -2.55 -10.69
N PRO A 29 -4.53 -2.75 -12.02
CA PRO A 29 -5.84 -3.02 -12.62
C PRO A 29 -6.49 -4.31 -12.08
N GLY A 30 -5.69 -5.38 -11.96
CA GLY A 30 -6.16 -6.65 -11.40
C GLY A 30 -6.49 -6.55 -9.91
N ALA A 31 -5.68 -5.81 -9.14
CA ALA A 31 -5.89 -5.56 -7.72
C ALA A 31 -7.19 -4.79 -7.47
N VAL A 32 -7.44 -3.72 -8.21
CA VAL A 32 -8.67 -2.92 -8.10
C VAL A 32 -9.90 -3.78 -8.42
N LYS A 33 -9.85 -4.55 -9.52
CA LYS A 33 -10.95 -5.44 -9.90
C LYS A 33 -11.21 -6.56 -8.87
N ALA A 34 -10.17 -7.08 -8.23
CA ALA A 34 -10.30 -8.19 -7.29
C ALA A 34 -10.68 -7.75 -5.86
N LEU A 35 -10.18 -6.60 -5.42
CA LEU A 35 -10.31 -6.14 -4.04
C LEU A 35 -11.43 -5.11 -3.84
N HIS A 36 -11.88 -4.45 -4.91
CA HIS A 36 -12.83 -3.34 -4.85
C HIS A 36 -12.50 -2.35 -3.71
N PRO A 37 -11.27 -1.78 -3.68
CA PRO A 37 -10.83 -0.97 -2.56
C PRO A 37 -11.68 0.28 -2.42
N ARG A 38 -11.99 0.64 -1.18
CA ARG A 38 -12.63 1.92 -0.88
C ARG A 38 -11.69 3.09 -1.09
N LEU A 39 -10.38 2.89 -0.92
CA LEU A 39 -9.36 3.92 -1.10
C LEU A 39 -8.15 3.36 -1.83
N ILE A 40 -7.68 4.12 -2.81
CA ILE A 40 -6.40 3.90 -3.47
C ILE A 40 -5.42 5.01 -3.08
N VAL A 41 -4.31 4.65 -2.44
CA VAL A 41 -3.19 5.56 -2.19
C VAL A 41 -2.13 5.34 -3.27
N SER A 42 -1.89 6.36 -4.09
CA SER A 42 -0.93 6.32 -5.20
C SER A 42 0.29 7.17 -4.87
N ALA A 43 1.46 6.54 -4.79
CA ALA A 43 2.76 7.19 -4.63
C ALA A 43 3.63 6.94 -5.87
N ALA A 44 3.12 7.33 -7.04
CA ALA A 44 3.80 7.20 -8.32
C ALA A 44 3.39 8.34 -9.26
N PRO A 45 3.87 9.58 -9.01
CA PRO A 45 3.54 10.74 -9.85
C PRO A 45 3.99 10.64 -11.31
N GLU A 46 4.95 9.76 -11.60
CA GLU A 46 5.45 9.49 -12.94
C GLU A 46 4.53 8.61 -13.80
N LEU A 47 3.48 8.02 -13.21
CA LEU A 47 2.55 7.16 -13.92
C LEU A 47 1.32 7.95 -14.38
N PRO A 48 0.68 7.54 -15.49
CA PRO A 48 -0.62 8.07 -15.83
C PRO A 48 -1.62 7.80 -14.68
N PRO A 49 -2.62 8.66 -14.51
CA PRO A 49 -3.66 8.42 -13.52
C PRO A 49 -4.33 7.06 -13.79
N PRO A 50 -4.68 6.28 -12.75
CA PRO A 50 -5.42 5.04 -12.94
C PRO A 50 -6.75 5.30 -13.69
N PRO A 51 -7.25 4.31 -14.46
CA PRO A 51 -8.52 4.41 -15.19
C PRO A 51 -9.66 4.93 -14.31
N GLU A 52 -10.59 5.69 -14.90
CA GLU A 52 -11.60 6.49 -14.20
C GLU A 52 -12.62 5.69 -13.36
N ASP A 53 -12.69 4.37 -13.54
CA ASP A 53 -13.80 3.54 -13.06
C ASP A 53 -13.84 3.30 -11.53
N TYR A 54 -12.90 3.84 -10.74
CA TYR A 54 -12.91 3.69 -9.27
C TYR A 54 -12.55 4.96 -8.46
N VAL A 55 -13.33 5.15 -7.38
CA VAL A 55 -13.44 6.26 -6.42
C VAL A 55 -12.77 5.86 -5.09
N PRO A 56 -12.30 6.76 -4.21
CA PRO A 56 -11.49 7.96 -4.32
C PRO A 56 -9.97 7.63 -4.31
N ARG A 57 -9.17 8.57 -4.78
CA ARG A 57 -7.70 8.45 -4.84
C ARG A 57 -7.04 9.46 -3.90
N HIS A 58 -6.08 9.01 -3.10
CA HIS A 58 -5.14 9.90 -2.45
C HIS A 58 -3.81 9.84 -3.20
N PHE A 59 -3.43 10.95 -3.80
CA PHE A 59 -2.19 11.06 -4.56
C PHE A 59 -1.08 11.66 -3.70
N VAL A 60 0.03 10.94 -3.63
CA VAL A 60 1.25 11.32 -2.93
C VAL A 60 2.28 11.68 -4.01
N PRO A 61 2.57 12.97 -4.25
CA PRO A 61 3.49 13.42 -5.30
C PRO A 61 4.95 13.16 -4.92
N LEU A 62 5.33 11.89 -4.83
CA LEU A 62 6.63 11.44 -4.35
C LEU A 62 7.36 10.59 -5.38
N LEU A 63 8.53 11.07 -5.82
CA LEU A 63 9.45 10.33 -6.68
C LEU A 63 10.25 9.31 -5.86
N ASP A 64 10.68 8.22 -6.51
CA ASP A 64 11.52 7.19 -5.88
C ASP A 64 13.00 7.57 -5.99
N THR A 65 13.40 8.62 -5.30
CA THR A 65 14.79 9.07 -5.30
C THR A 65 15.30 9.26 -3.86
N PRO A 66 16.60 9.08 -3.60
CA PRO A 66 17.16 9.31 -2.26
C PRO A 66 16.98 10.73 -1.73
N ASN A 67 16.72 11.71 -2.62
CA ASN A 67 16.53 13.12 -2.28
C ASN A 67 15.06 13.50 -2.05
N SER A 68 14.11 12.58 -2.27
CA SER A 68 12.69 12.86 -2.08
C SER A 68 12.30 12.73 -0.60
N ASP A 69 11.64 13.76 -0.07
CA ASP A 69 11.18 13.76 1.32
C ASP A 69 9.77 13.14 1.44
N ILE A 70 9.69 11.98 2.09
CA ILE A 70 8.43 11.27 2.36
C ILE A 70 7.76 11.72 3.66
N TYR A 71 8.51 12.30 4.61
CA TYR A 71 8.02 12.59 5.95
C TYR A 71 6.73 13.41 5.98
N PRO A 72 6.55 14.47 5.14
CA PRO A 72 5.33 15.28 5.13
C PRO A 72 4.05 14.49 4.82
N PHE A 73 4.18 13.33 4.18
CA PHE A 73 3.04 12.50 3.77
C PHE A 73 2.73 11.37 4.75
N MET A 74 3.73 10.89 5.51
CA MET A 74 3.61 9.69 6.32
C MET A 74 2.46 9.76 7.32
N GLU A 75 2.35 10.87 8.05
CA GLU A 75 1.33 11.01 9.09
C GLU A 75 -0.09 11.06 8.50
N ARG A 76 -0.31 11.95 7.54
CA ARG A 76 -1.62 12.12 6.89
C ARG A 76 -2.07 10.83 6.19
N VAL A 77 -1.17 10.15 5.49
CA VAL A 77 -1.50 8.91 4.80
C VAL A 77 -1.81 7.80 5.80
N ALA A 78 -1.04 7.68 6.90
CA ALA A 78 -1.33 6.70 7.94
C ALA A 78 -2.73 6.90 8.55
N ASP A 79 -3.13 8.15 8.80
CA ASP A 79 -4.45 8.48 9.35
C ASP A 79 -5.57 8.16 8.37
N LEU A 80 -5.38 8.51 7.11
CA LEU A 80 -6.35 8.20 6.06
C LEU A 80 -6.53 6.68 5.87
N ILE A 81 -5.44 5.91 5.89
CA ILE A 81 -5.50 4.44 5.84
C ILE A 81 -6.31 3.93 7.03
N ASN A 82 -6.04 4.43 8.24
CA ASN A 82 -6.72 3.98 9.45
C ASN A 82 -8.21 4.32 9.47
N GLU A 83 -8.60 5.49 8.98
CA GLU A 83 -10.01 5.89 8.85
C GLU A 83 -10.82 4.88 8.03
N VAL A 84 -10.31 4.50 6.86
CA VAL A 84 -10.96 3.52 5.98
C VAL A 84 -10.97 2.13 6.61
N VAL A 85 -9.85 1.71 7.22
CA VAL A 85 -9.76 0.41 7.91
C VAL A 85 -10.71 0.32 9.10
N ALA A 86 -10.90 1.40 9.86
CA ALA A 86 -11.81 1.45 11.00
C ALA A 86 -13.29 1.27 10.61
N ASN A 87 -13.64 1.58 9.36
CA ASN A 87 -14.97 1.32 8.79
C ASN A 87 -15.12 -0.12 8.24
N GLY A 88 -14.09 -0.97 8.38
CA GLY A 88 -14.08 -2.31 7.82
C GLY A 88 -13.86 -2.35 6.31
N GLU A 89 -13.40 -1.25 5.72
CA GLU A 89 -13.23 -1.10 4.27
C GLU A 89 -11.78 -1.38 3.82
N VAL A 90 -11.60 -1.64 2.53
CA VAL A 90 -10.31 -2.05 1.95
C VAL A 90 -9.50 -0.86 1.44
N VAL A 91 -8.20 -0.85 1.74
CA VAL A 91 -7.22 0.11 1.23
C VAL A 91 -6.19 -0.59 0.35
N LEU A 92 -5.93 -0.01 -0.81
CA LEU A 92 -4.84 -0.41 -1.70
C LEU A 92 -3.80 0.70 -1.81
N VAL A 93 -2.55 0.42 -1.42
CA VAL A 93 -1.41 1.33 -1.54
C VAL A 93 -0.54 0.86 -2.69
N HIS A 94 -0.16 1.75 -3.62
CA HIS A 94 0.71 1.38 -4.72
C HIS A 94 1.76 2.44 -5.05
N CYS A 95 2.85 1.99 -5.65
CA CYS A 95 3.81 2.82 -6.38
C CYS A 95 4.21 2.06 -7.66
N VAL A 96 5.33 2.43 -8.31
CA VAL A 96 5.78 1.75 -9.54
C VAL A 96 6.08 0.27 -9.30
N ALA A 97 7.05 -0.05 -8.43
CA ALA A 97 7.46 -1.43 -8.15
C ALA A 97 6.68 -2.07 -6.99
N GLY A 98 6.04 -1.25 -6.16
CA GLY A 98 5.44 -1.69 -4.90
C GLY A 98 6.46 -2.03 -3.82
N VAL A 99 7.70 -1.50 -3.89
CA VAL A 99 8.83 -1.92 -3.02
C VAL A 99 9.29 -0.83 -2.06
N SER A 100 9.42 0.41 -2.53
CA SER A 100 9.97 1.53 -1.74
C SER A 100 8.84 2.42 -1.19
N ARG A 101 8.39 3.43 -1.95
CA ARG A 101 7.39 4.43 -1.51
C ARG A 101 6.13 3.84 -0.87
N SER A 102 5.46 2.90 -1.55
CA SER A 102 4.23 2.30 -1.05
C SER A 102 4.45 1.48 0.24
N VAL A 103 5.60 0.81 0.35
CA VAL A 103 5.97 0.07 1.55
C VAL A 103 6.24 1.03 2.70
N THR A 104 6.97 2.12 2.47
CA THR A 104 7.24 3.14 3.50
C THR A 104 5.96 3.77 4.04
N LEU A 105 4.96 4.04 3.18
CA LEU A 105 3.64 4.50 3.63
C LEU A 105 2.90 3.44 4.47
N CYS A 106 2.97 2.17 4.09
CA CYS A 106 2.44 1.07 4.91
C CYS A 106 3.17 0.95 6.26
N LEU A 107 4.48 1.13 6.30
CA LEU A 107 5.26 1.14 7.55
C LEU A 107 4.79 2.26 8.48
N ALA A 108 4.57 3.47 7.96
CA ALA A 108 4.02 4.59 8.73
C ALA A 108 2.68 4.22 9.40
N TYR A 109 1.78 3.61 8.65
CA TYR A 109 0.50 3.11 9.16
C TYR A 109 0.67 2.04 10.25
N LEU A 110 1.51 1.03 10.00
CA LEU A 110 1.76 -0.05 10.97
C LEU A 110 2.33 0.49 12.29
N VAL A 111 3.26 1.43 12.22
CA VAL A 111 3.84 2.05 13.41
C VAL A 111 2.80 2.89 14.15
N LYS A 112 2.11 3.82 13.46
CA LYS A 112 1.18 4.76 14.11
C LYS A 112 -0.06 4.06 14.68
N TRP A 113 -0.68 3.18 13.88
CA TRP A 113 -2.02 2.65 14.16
C TRP A 113 -2.04 1.18 14.57
N GLN A 114 -1.07 0.38 14.13
CA GLN A 114 -0.96 -1.03 14.58
C GLN A 114 0.02 -1.20 15.76
N LYS A 115 0.59 -0.10 16.28
CA LYS A 115 1.47 -0.05 17.46
C LYS A 115 2.70 -0.96 17.34
N MET A 116 3.14 -1.23 16.11
CA MET A 116 4.37 -1.96 15.85
C MET A 116 5.57 -1.03 16.06
N THR A 117 6.69 -1.57 16.53
CA THR A 117 7.97 -0.87 16.37
C THR A 117 8.30 -0.80 14.88
N LEU A 118 9.13 0.17 14.46
CA LEU A 118 9.59 0.22 13.06
C LEU A 118 10.24 -1.10 12.62
N ARG A 119 10.99 -1.73 13.52
CA ARG A 119 11.63 -3.03 13.30
C ARG A 119 10.60 -4.13 13.03
N ASP A 120 9.57 -4.21 13.85
CA ASP A 120 8.51 -5.22 13.70
C ASP A 120 7.68 -4.97 12.43
N ALA A 121 7.34 -3.71 12.15
CA ALA A 121 6.63 -3.32 10.93
C ALA A 121 7.43 -3.69 9.67
N TYR A 122 8.74 -3.44 9.68
CA TYR A 122 9.63 -3.80 8.58
C TYR A 122 9.71 -5.33 8.38
N HIS A 123 9.93 -6.11 9.46
CA HIS A 123 9.93 -7.56 9.37
C HIS A 123 8.57 -8.13 8.92
N HIS A 124 7.47 -7.54 9.40
CA HIS A 124 6.12 -7.88 9.01
C HIS A 124 5.90 -7.70 7.51
N MET A 125 6.36 -6.58 6.94
CA MET A 125 6.31 -6.30 5.51
C MET A 125 7.21 -7.25 4.70
N LYS A 126 8.45 -7.46 5.15
CA LYS A 126 9.42 -8.35 4.49
C LYS A 126 8.94 -9.79 4.36
N GLN A 127 8.21 -10.30 5.35
CA GLN A 127 7.58 -11.63 5.29
C GLN A 127 6.47 -11.74 4.22
N ARG A 128 5.87 -10.61 3.82
CA ARG A 128 4.73 -10.55 2.88
C ARG A 128 5.14 -10.14 1.47
N ARG A 129 6.34 -9.58 1.31
CA ARG A 129 6.86 -9.08 0.03
C ARG A 129 8.38 -9.22 0.02
N TYR A 130 8.86 -10.25 -0.69
CA TYR A 130 10.26 -10.69 -0.65
C TYR A 130 11.22 -9.72 -1.35
N GLU A 131 10.69 -8.83 -2.18
CA GLU A 131 11.44 -7.77 -2.88
C GLU A 131 11.92 -6.67 -1.92
N ILE A 132 11.39 -6.64 -0.68
CA ILE A 132 11.87 -5.75 0.38
C ILE A 132 13.18 -6.33 0.90
N GLN A 133 14.29 -5.66 0.58
CA GLN A 133 15.64 -6.05 1.01
C GLN A 133 15.96 -5.61 2.42
#